data_AF-A0A9E6DNN3-F1
#
_entry.id   AF-A0A9E6DNN3-F1
#
_cell.length_a   1.000
_cell.length_b   1.000
_cell.length_c   1.000
_cell.angle_alpha   90.00
_cell.angle_beta   90.00
_cell.angle_gamma   90.00
#
_symmetry.space_group_name_H-M   'P 1'
#
loop_
_entity.id
_entity.type
_entity.pdbx_description
1 polymer ?
#
loop_
_entity_poly.entity_id
_entity_poly.type
_entity_poly.pdbx_seq_one_letter_code
_entity_poly.pdbx_strand_id
1 'polypeptide(L)'
;MQRLISTLLLGALLALAPQYAQAAREKNFDRAVVHTIYSGQTLGKIAKRYNIPVAAILTANGLSQSHKIKPKQRLVIPSQKDQDGKKAAKLLRDGRFDKQLGKSKDNSARRSTSVQKRKRKAKTKAKIRWRKYARPARRPGYVVLKGTGRSWSGFAIVKGNRVPRRAHKAFRKVLASWRTGESIAIDPQLIRLIVKVSDRFGGRPLKIVSGFRKHSYARASRHKHGRAVDLSIPGVPNEALAAYLYTLPNLGVGAYPNSTFVHVDVRATGTQWTDYSRAGEAPQHRPKARSATATDSATP
;
A
#
# COMPACT_ATOMS: atom_id res chain seq x y z
N MET A 1 -43.36 -56.90 5.86
CA MET A 1 -44.03 -55.84 5.08
C MET A 1 -43.49 -54.50 5.57
N GLN A 2 -42.51 -53.85 4.93
CA GLN A 2 -42.65 -52.89 3.81
C GLN A 2 -43.91 -52.02 3.96
N ARG A 3 -43.84 -50.68 4.05
CA ARG A 3 -43.33 -49.77 3.01
C ARG A 3 -42.73 -48.45 3.54
N LEU A 4 -41.78 -47.94 2.75
CA LEU A 4 -41.12 -46.63 2.77
C LEU A 4 -41.98 -45.53 2.14
N ILE A 5 -41.85 -44.28 2.64
CA ILE A 5 -41.94 -42.99 1.89
C ILE A 5 -41.03 -41.99 2.66
N SER A 6 -39.82 -41.66 2.20
CA SER A 6 -39.43 -40.49 1.36
C SER A 6 -39.84 -39.13 1.99
N THR A 7 -39.00 -38.11 2.22
CA THR A 7 -38.01 -37.49 1.32
C THR A 7 -37.19 -36.41 2.06
N LEU A 8 -35.88 -36.38 1.79
CA LEU A 8 -34.96 -35.24 1.61
C LEU A 8 -35.25 -33.88 2.31
N LEU A 9 -34.34 -33.49 3.20
CA LEU A 9 -33.89 -32.10 3.34
C LEU A 9 -32.35 -32.05 3.42
N LEU A 10 -31.72 -32.52 2.35
CA LEU A 10 -30.32 -32.27 2.02
C LEU A 10 -30.28 -31.03 1.11
N GLY A 11 -30.07 -29.85 1.67
CA GLY A 11 -30.19 -28.62 0.86
C GLY A 11 -29.85 -27.31 1.56
N ALA A 12 -28.73 -27.24 2.27
CA ALA A 12 -28.17 -25.95 2.70
C ALA A 12 -26.62 -25.98 2.75
N LEU A 13 -26.01 -26.56 1.71
CA LEU A 13 -24.64 -26.24 1.34
C LEU A 13 -24.70 -25.37 0.06
N LEU A 14 -23.85 -24.34 0.00
CA LEU A 14 -23.67 -23.38 -1.11
C LEU A 14 -24.70 -22.25 -1.26
N ALA A 15 -24.51 -21.15 -0.53
CA ALA A 15 -24.82 -19.82 -1.08
C ALA A 15 -24.03 -18.62 -0.49
N LEU A 16 -22.91 -18.83 0.23
CA LEU A 16 -22.07 -17.70 0.70
C LEU A 16 -20.96 -17.26 -0.28
N ALA A 17 -20.84 -17.92 -1.44
CA ALA A 17 -19.81 -17.60 -2.43
C ALA A 17 -20.07 -16.29 -3.24
N PRO A 18 -21.30 -15.87 -3.60
CA PRO A 18 -21.45 -14.77 -4.57
C PRO A 18 -21.33 -13.37 -3.94
N GLN A 19 -21.56 -13.19 -2.64
CA GLN A 19 -21.46 -11.87 -2.00
C GLN A 19 -20.00 -11.43 -1.72
N TYR A 20 -19.06 -12.36 -1.61
CA TYR A 20 -17.63 -12.03 -1.55
C TYR A 20 -17.04 -11.65 -2.92
N ALA A 21 -17.65 -12.10 -4.02
CA ALA A 21 -17.21 -11.80 -5.39
C ALA A 21 -17.59 -10.38 -5.85
N GLN A 22 -18.69 -9.81 -5.35
CA GLN A 22 -19.11 -8.45 -5.74
C GLN A 22 -18.29 -7.35 -5.05
N ALA A 23 -17.77 -7.56 -3.84
CA ALA A 23 -16.90 -6.59 -3.17
C ALA A 23 -15.47 -6.51 -3.77
N ALA A 24 -15.11 -7.42 -4.68
CA ALA A 24 -13.86 -7.40 -5.43
C ALA A 24 -13.94 -6.60 -6.75
N ARG A 25 -15.14 -6.13 -7.15
CA ARG A 25 -15.42 -5.57 -8.48
C ARG A 25 -15.20 -4.06 -8.67
N GLU A 26 -14.76 -3.31 -7.67
CA GLU A 26 -14.39 -1.89 -7.85
C GLU A 26 -12.90 -1.62 -7.63
N LYS A 27 -12.07 -2.03 -8.60
CA LYS A 27 -10.71 -1.50 -8.76
C LYS A 27 -10.33 -1.35 -10.23
N ASN A 28 -11.22 -0.78 -11.04
CA ASN A 28 -10.91 -0.47 -12.43
C ASN A 28 -9.83 0.61 -12.50
N PHE A 29 -8.64 0.21 -12.93
CA PHE A 29 -7.62 1.16 -13.35
C PHE A 29 -7.69 1.27 -14.88
N ASP A 30 -8.26 2.38 -15.36
CA ASP A 30 -8.62 2.62 -16.77
C ASP A 30 -7.44 3.02 -17.68
N ARG A 31 -6.22 3.09 -17.15
CA ARG A 31 -5.01 3.44 -17.93
C ARG A 31 -3.89 2.46 -17.61
N ALA A 32 -2.73 2.58 -18.23
CA ALA A 32 -1.56 1.77 -17.86
C ALA A 32 -0.73 2.49 -16.77
N VAL A 33 -0.06 1.74 -15.89
CA VAL A 33 0.80 2.27 -14.80
C VAL A 33 2.19 1.69 -14.95
N VAL A 34 3.20 2.36 -14.39
CA VAL A 34 4.51 1.75 -14.22
C VAL A 34 4.67 1.20 -12.81
N HIS A 35 4.97 -0.08 -12.70
CA HIS A 35 5.33 -0.77 -11.49
C HIS A 35 6.85 -0.96 -11.42
N THR A 36 7.48 -0.52 -10.34
CA THR A 36 8.90 -0.85 -10.08
C THR A 36 8.97 -2.13 -9.27
N ILE A 37 9.76 -3.09 -9.72
CA ILE A 37 9.93 -4.40 -9.09
C ILE A 37 10.78 -4.25 -7.83
N TYR A 38 10.35 -4.86 -6.74
CA TYR A 38 11.02 -4.91 -5.45
C TYR A 38 11.61 -6.31 -5.20
N SER A 39 12.59 -6.40 -4.31
CA SER A 39 13.19 -7.67 -3.88
C SER A 39 12.12 -8.69 -3.47
N GLY A 40 12.16 -9.88 -4.08
CA GLY A 40 11.23 -10.98 -3.81
C GLY A 40 9.86 -10.90 -4.52
N GLN A 41 9.65 -9.89 -5.38
CA GLN A 41 8.51 -9.88 -6.30
C GLN A 41 8.77 -10.76 -7.53
N THR A 42 7.72 -11.43 -7.98
CA THR A 42 7.67 -12.19 -9.22
C THR A 42 6.61 -11.58 -10.13
N LEU A 43 6.68 -11.82 -11.44
CA LEU A 43 5.64 -11.39 -12.38
C LEU A 43 4.25 -11.84 -11.94
N GLY A 44 4.11 -13.08 -11.45
CA GLY A 44 2.84 -13.60 -10.90
C GLY A 44 2.31 -12.82 -9.70
N LYS A 45 3.17 -12.44 -8.74
CA LYS A 45 2.76 -11.61 -7.58
C LYS A 45 2.35 -10.20 -8.01
N ILE A 46 2.95 -9.67 -9.07
CA ILE A 46 2.65 -8.35 -9.63
C ILE A 46 1.32 -8.42 -10.41
N ALA A 47 1.17 -9.36 -11.34
CA ALA A 47 -0.06 -9.70 -12.07
C ALA A 47 -1.27 -9.80 -11.13
N LYS A 48 -1.15 -10.61 -10.08
CA LYS A 48 -2.20 -10.80 -9.07
C LYS A 48 -2.55 -9.52 -8.31
N ARG A 49 -1.59 -8.63 -8.08
CA ARG A 49 -1.84 -7.33 -7.41
C ARG A 49 -2.69 -6.42 -8.28
N TYR A 50 -2.44 -6.39 -9.58
CA TYR A 50 -3.12 -5.49 -10.51
C TYR A 50 -4.36 -6.11 -11.16
N ASN A 51 -4.59 -7.41 -10.95
CA ASN A 51 -5.63 -8.20 -11.60
C ASN A 51 -5.48 -8.18 -13.13
N ILE A 52 -4.26 -8.47 -13.58
CA ILE A 52 -3.85 -8.50 -15.00
C ILE A 52 -3.09 -9.82 -15.25
N PRO A 53 -3.31 -10.52 -16.37
CA PRO A 53 -2.55 -11.70 -16.75
C PRO A 53 -1.05 -11.41 -16.84
N VAL A 54 -0.23 -12.39 -16.47
CA VAL A 54 1.24 -12.29 -16.62
C VAL A 54 1.61 -12.04 -18.09
N ALA A 55 0.92 -12.73 -19.02
CA ALA A 55 1.11 -12.55 -20.45
C ALA A 55 0.91 -11.10 -20.92
N ALA A 56 -0.11 -10.40 -20.40
CA ALA A 56 -0.37 -9.00 -20.73
C ALA A 56 0.76 -8.08 -20.26
N ILE A 57 1.31 -8.33 -19.07
CA ILE A 57 2.48 -7.59 -18.57
C ILE A 57 3.69 -7.85 -19.45
N LEU A 58 3.93 -9.10 -19.86
CA LEU A 58 5.02 -9.45 -20.74
C LEU A 58 4.90 -8.76 -22.10
N THR A 59 3.74 -8.85 -22.76
CA THR A 59 3.44 -8.17 -24.03
C THR A 59 3.61 -6.66 -23.93
N ALA A 60 3.10 -6.04 -22.86
CA ALA A 60 3.21 -4.59 -22.66
C ALA A 60 4.65 -4.09 -22.52
N ASN A 61 5.58 -4.96 -22.10
CA ASN A 61 6.99 -4.63 -21.87
C ASN A 61 7.93 -5.26 -22.90
N GLY A 62 7.42 -5.96 -23.91
CA GLY A 62 8.25 -6.68 -24.88
C GLY A 62 9.15 -7.75 -24.25
N LEU A 63 8.70 -8.39 -23.16
CA LEU A 63 9.46 -9.39 -22.43
C LEU A 63 9.04 -10.81 -22.84
N SER A 64 9.99 -11.73 -22.92
CA SER A 64 9.70 -13.16 -23.09
C SER A 64 9.24 -13.83 -21.79
N GLN A 65 8.60 -14.99 -21.87
CA GLN A 65 8.18 -15.78 -20.70
C GLN A 65 9.37 -16.21 -19.81
N SER A 66 10.56 -16.38 -20.40
CA SER A 66 11.79 -16.74 -19.69
C SER A 66 12.50 -15.53 -19.06
N HIS A 67 12.03 -14.31 -19.30
CA HIS A 67 12.70 -13.10 -18.84
C HIS A 67 12.70 -13.00 -17.30
N LYS A 68 13.89 -13.09 -16.70
CA LYS A 68 14.08 -12.96 -15.26
C LYS A 68 14.01 -11.50 -14.84
N ILE A 69 12.90 -11.14 -14.17
CA ILE A 69 12.74 -9.80 -13.64
C ILE A 69 13.67 -9.54 -12.44
N LYS A 70 14.25 -8.34 -12.39
CA LYS A 70 15.19 -7.94 -11.32
C LYS A 70 14.59 -6.83 -10.45
N PRO A 71 14.93 -6.78 -9.15
CA PRO A 71 14.61 -5.60 -8.35
C PRO A 71 15.09 -4.32 -9.02
N LYS A 72 14.32 -3.25 -8.87
CA LYS A 72 14.47 -1.92 -9.50
C LYS A 72 14.11 -1.83 -10.99
N GLN A 73 13.87 -2.95 -11.66
CA GLN A 73 13.34 -2.94 -13.03
C GLN A 73 11.92 -2.35 -13.05
N ARG A 74 11.59 -1.58 -14.08
CA ARG A 74 10.27 -0.99 -14.28
C ARG A 74 9.48 -1.85 -15.27
N LEU A 75 8.23 -2.12 -14.93
CA LEU A 75 7.26 -2.79 -15.79
C LEU A 75 6.07 -1.88 -16.01
N VAL A 76 5.73 -1.64 -17.26
CA VAL A 76 4.40 -1.17 -17.64
C VAL A 76 3.38 -2.25 -17.31
N ILE A 77 2.42 -1.91 -16.49
CA ILE A 77 1.28 -2.77 -16.18
C ILE A 77 0.09 -2.22 -16.97
N PRO A 78 -0.50 -3.04 -17.86
CA PRO A 78 -1.71 -2.69 -18.59
C PRO A 78 -2.87 -2.25 -17.70
N SER A 79 -3.81 -1.54 -18.32
CA SER A 79 -5.11 -1.27 -17.71
C SER A 79 -5.92 -2.56 -17.58
N GLN A 80 -6.91 -2.60 -16.70
CA GLN A 80 -7.81 -3.77 -16.61
C GLN A 80 -8.68 -3.97 -17.86
N LYS A 81 -8.76 -2.97 -18.74
CA LYS A 81 -9.39 -3.07 -20.07
C LYS A 81 -8.43 -3.52 -21.16
N ASP A 82 -7.14 -3.69 -20.85
CA ASP A 82 -6.06 -4.06 -21.77
C ASP A 82 -5.47 -5.41 -21.35
N GLN A 83 -6.32 -6.43 -21.35
CA GLN A 83 -6.01 -7.77 -20.84
C GLN A 83 -5.02 -8.55 -21.71
N ASP A 84 -4.70 -8.06 -22.91
CA ASP A 84 -3.66 -8.61 -23.80
C ASP A 84 -2.38 -7.74 -23.82
N GLY A 85 -2.41 -6.56 -23.19
CA GLY A 85 -1.28 -5.64 -23.05
C GLY A 85 -0.87 -4.92 -24.34
N LYS A 86 -1.61 -5.07 -25.45
CA LYS A 86 -1.22 -4.51 -26.75
C LYS A 86 -1.34 -2.98 -26.77
N LYS A 87 -2.34 -2.42 -26.08
CA LYS A 87 -2.52 -0.97 -26.02
C LYS A 87 -1.41 -0.32 -25.22
N ALA A 88 -1.04 -0.91 -24.08
CA ALA A 88 0.13 -0.49 -23.30
C ALA A 88 1.44 -0.64 -24.08
N ALA A 89 1.62 -1.75 -24.82
CA ALA A 89 2.79 -1.95 -25.68
C ALA A 89 2.92 -0.86 -26.76
N LYS A 90 1.80 -0.51 -27.42
CA LYS A 90 1.76 0.57 -28.41
C LYS A 90 2.11 1.93 -27.77
N LEU A 91 1.55 2.24 -26.61
CA LEU A 91 1.88 3.47 -25.88
C LEU A 91 3.35 3.57 -25.47
N LEU A 92 3.96 2.44 -25.13
CA LEU A 92 5.38 2.35 -24.80
C LEU A 92 6.26 2.56 -26.04
N ARG A 93 5.94 1.89 -27.17
CA ARG A 93 6.65 2.05 -28.45
C ARG A 93 6.57 3.47 -28.99
N ASP A 94 5.39 4.09 -28.92
CA ASP A 94 5.17 5.44 -29.46
C ASP A 94 5.78 6.55 -28.57
N GLY A 95 6.43 6.22 -27.45
CA GLY A 95 6.90 7.21 -26.47
C GLY A 95 5.78 8.02 -25.80
N ARG A 96 4.51 7.61 -25.95
CA ARG A 96 3.32 8.35 -25.51
C ARG A 96 2.86 7.99 -24.10
N PHE A 97 3.56 7.07 -23.44
CA PHE A 97 3.24 6.63 -22.09
C PHE A 97 3.19 7.79 -21.06
N ASP A 98 4.06 8.78 -21.24
CA ASP A 98 4.18 9.96 -20.37
C ASP A 98 3.03 10.98 -20.55
N LYS A 99 2.48 11.10 -21.76
CA LYS A 99 1.35 11.98 -22.07
C LYS A 99 0.04 11.52 -21.39
N GLN A 100 -0.06 10.26 -20.97
CA GLN A 100 -1.23 9.70 -20.27
C GLN A 100 -1.12 9.84 -18.73
N LEU A 101 0.08 10.18 -18.22
CA LEU A 101 0.32 10.50 -16.80
C LEU A 101 0.04 11.97 -16.45
N GLY A 102 -0.05 12.87 -17.44
CA GLY A 102 -0.30 14.30 -17.22
C GLY A 102 -1.01 15.00 -18.39
N LYS A 103 -2.33 15.18 -18.27
CA LYS A 103 -3.03 16.31 -18.90
C LYS A 103 -3.59 17.20 -17.80
N SER A 104 -2.86 18.29 -17.49
CA SER A 104 -3.43 19.52 -16.93
C SER A 104 -3.08 20.61 -17.93
N LYS A 105 -4.08 21.18 -18.60
CA LYS A 105 -3.88 22.35 -19.49
C LYS A 105 -3.50 23.56 -18.62
N ASP A 106 -2.46 24.27 -19.03
CA ASP A 106 -2.01 25.52 -18.42
C ASP A 106 -3.03 26.64 -18.60
N ASN A 107 -3.19 27.46 -17.56
CA ASN A 107 -3.84 28.77 -17.57
C ASN A 107 -3.24 29.58 -16.42
N SER A 108 -2.09 30.21 -16.66
CA SER A 108 -1.24 30.83 -15.66
C SER A 108 -1.73 32.20 -15.16
N ALA A 109 -2.68 32.86 -15.82
CA ALA A 109 -3.01 34.26 -15.53
C ALA A 109 -4.09 34.53 -14.46
N ARG A 110 -4.80 33.52 -13.92
CA ARG A 110 -5.84 33.71 -12.86
C ARG A 110 -5.44 33.19 -11.46
N ARG A 111 -4.12 33.13 -11.18
CA ARG A 111 -3.52 32.34 -10.09
C ARG A 111 -3.62 32.92 -8.67
N SER A 112 -3.91 34.20 -8.45
CA SER A 112 -3.81 34.78 -7.10
C SER A 112 -5.02 34.47 -6.20
N THR A 113 -6.25 34.60 -6.69
CA THR A 113 -7.48 34.41 -5.86
C THR A 113 -7.89 32.95 -5.68
N SER A 114 -7.37 32.03 -6.50
CA SER A 114 -7.78 30.61 -6.53
C SER A 114 -6.96 29.66 -5.64
N VAL A 115 -5.77 30.05 -5.19
CA VAL A 115 -4.87 29.20 -4.38
C VAL A 115 -5.45 28.92 -2.99
N GLN A 116 -6.03 29.93 -2.35
CA GLN A 116 -6.67 29.80 -1.03
C GLN A 116 -7.91 28.89 -1.10
N LYS A 117 -8.75 29.06 -2.14
CA LYS A 117 -9.95 28.25 -2.40
C LYS A 117 -9.62 26.80 -2.79
N ARG A 118 -8.55 26.58 -3.58
CA ARG A 118 -8.03 25.25 -3.94
C ARG A 118 -7.40 24.51 -2.75
N LYS A 119 -6.62 25.19 -1.89
CA LYS A 119 -6.08 24.61 -0.65
C LYS A 119 -7.21 24.19 0.31
N ARG A 120 -8.26 25.01 0.45
CA ARG A 120 -9.47 24.67 1.21
C ARG A 120 -10.20 23.47 0.61
N LYS A 121 -10.50 23.44 -0.71
CA LYS A 121 -11.14 22.30 -1.39
C LYS A 121 -10.32 21.00 -1.32
N ALA A 122 -8.99 21.07 -1.40
CA ALA A 122 -8.09 19.91 -1.30
C ALA A 122 -8.05 19.33 0.13
N LYS A 123 -8.00 20.19 1.16
CA LYS A 123 -8.16 19.78 2.57
C LYS A 123 -9.54 19.14 2.82
N THR A 124 -10.61 19.70 2.25
CA THR A 124 -11.96 19.14 2.35
C THR A 124 -12.08 17.80 1.62
N LYS A 125 -11.49 17.64 0.42
CA LYS A 125 -11.45 16.35 -0.30
C LYS A 125 -10.64 15.28 0.45
N ALA A 126 -9.55 15.63 1.12
CA ALA A 126 -8.78 14.70 1.95
C ALA A 126 -9.55 14.26 3.22
N LYS A 127 -10.30 15.17 3.84
CA LYS A 127 -11.18 14.90 5.00
C LYS A 127 -12.36 13.97 4.64
N ILE A 128 -12.84 14.04 3.40
CA ILE A 128 -13.93 13.20 2.87
C ILE A 128 -13.47 11.78 2.49
N ARG A 129 -12.18 11.57 2.17
CA ARG A 129 -11.72 10.32 1.53
C ARG A 129 -11.46 9.16 2.47
N TRP A 130 -10.90 9.37 3.66
CA TRP A 130 -10.58 8.23 4.54
C TRP A 130 -11.81 7.65 5.23
N ARG A 131 -12.81 8.49 5.55
CA ARG A 131 -14.07 8.06 6.19
C ARG A 131 -14.83 7.04 5.35
N LYS A 132 -14.75 7.12 4.01
CA LYS A 132 -15.31 6.10 3.08
C LYS A 132 -14.77 4.70 3.35
N TYR A 133 -13.54 4.58 3.83
CA TYR A 133 -12.87 3.31 4.11
C TYR A 133 -12.93 2.92 5.60
N ALA A 134 -13.30 3.85 6.46
CA ALA A 134 -13.41 3.64 7.89
C ALA A 134 -14.67 2.83 8.22
N ARG A 135 -14.53 1.90 9.16
CA ARG A 135 -15.60 1.05 9.65
C ARG A 135 -15.34 0.74 11.12
N PRO A 136 -16.37 0.61 11.96
CA PRO A 136 -16.18 0.18 13.34
C PRO A 136 -15.55 -1.22 13.38
N ALA A 137 -14.62 -1.43 14.30
CA ALA A 137 -14.00 -2.73 14.53
C ALA A 137 -15.03 -3.69 15.13
N ARG A 138 -15.17 -4.88 14.55
CA ARG A 138 -16.00 -5.94 15.15
C ARG A 138 -15.47 -6.40 16.51
N ARG A 139 -14.16 -6.32 16.69
CA ARG A 139 -13.44 -6.75 17.90
C ARG A 139 -12.38 -5.70 18.26
N PRO A 140 -12.76 -4.59 18.91
CA PRO A 140 -11.80 -3.55 19.32
C PRO A 140 -10.64 -4.16 20.11
N GLY A 141 -9.42 -3.70 19.84
CA GLY A 141 -8.21 -4.26 20.44
C GLY A 141 -7.68 -5.55 19.81
N TYR A 142 -8.45 -6.21 18.92
CA TYR A 142 -8.00 -7.36 18.14
C TYR A 142 -7.36 -6.91 16.83
N VAL A 143 -6.16 -7.41 16.53
CA VAL A 143 -5.44 -7.06 15.31
C VAL A 143 -5.08 -8.31 14.53
N VAL A 144 -4.98 -8.17 13.22
CA VAL A 144 -4.42 -9.16 12.31
C VAL A 144 -3.22 -8.54 11.63
N LEU A 145 -2.01 -9.02 11.94
CA LEU A 145 -0.76 -8.56 11.35
C LEU A 145 -0.24 -9.59 10.35
N LYS A 146 0.11 -9.12 9.16
CA LYS A 146 0.65 -9.94 8.06
C LYS A 146 1.99 -9.33 7.59
N GLY A 147 3.09 -9.84 8.13
CA GLY A 147 4.45 -9.52 7.67
C GLY A 147 5.01 -10.55 6.69
N THR A 148 6.24 -10.34 6.22
CA THR A 148 6.95 -11.29 5.36
C THR A 148 7.35 -12.53 6.15
N GLY A 149 6.70 -13.67 5.88
CA GLY A 149 6.96 -14.96 6.55
C GLY A 149 6.52 -15.02 8.02
N ARG A 150 5.96 -13.92 8.57
CA ARG A 150 5.55 -13.82 9.97
C ARG A 150 4.18 -13.19 10.04
N SER A 151 3.25 -13.84 10.73
CA SER A 151 1.90 -13.34 10.93
C SER A 151 1.47 -13.61 12.37
N TRP A 152 0.57 -12.77 12.86
CA TRP A 152 -0.04 -12.97 14.16
C TRP A 152 -1.42 -12.31 14.19
N SER A 153 -2.34 -12.89 14.94
CA SER A 153 -3.62 -12.26 15.23
C SER A 153 -4.04 -12.53 16.66
N GLY A 154 -4.64 -11.53 17.30
CA GLY A 154 -5.01 -11.62 18.70
C GLY A 154 -5.35 -10.27 19.31
N PHE A 155 -5.84 -10.30 20.54
CA PHE A 155 -6.03 -9.09 21.34
C PHE A 155 -4.66 -8.51 21.72
N ALA A 156 -4.35 -7.37 21.12
CA ALA A 156 -3.16 -6.58 21.39
C ALA A 156 -3.40 -5.50 22.46
N ILE A 157 -4.66 -5.16 22.72
CA ILE A 157 -5.09 -4.35 23.85
C ILE A 157 -6.18 -5.09 24.63
N VAL A 158 -6.09 -5.01 25.95
CA VAL A 158 -7.06 -5.57 26.92
C VAL A 158 -7.60 -4.46 27.83
N LYS A 159 -8.45 -4.82 28.80
CA LYS A 159 -9.05 -3.90 29.78
C LYS A 159 -8.01 -2.92 30.37
N GLY A 160 -8.38 -1.63 30.40
CA GLY A 160 -7.51 -0.54 30.85
C GLY A 160 -6.46 -0.09 29.83
N ASN A 161 -6.66 -0.32 28.53
CA ASN A 161 -5.73 0.08 27.46
C ASN A 161 -4.32 -0.54 27.58
N ARG A 162 -4.21 -1.67 28.28
CA ARG A 162 -2.93 -2.36 28.52
C ARG A 162 -2.57 -3.27 27.37
N VAL A 163 -1.27 -3.35 27.08
CA VAL A 163 -0.71 -4.31 26.12
C VAL A 163 -0.27 -5.56 26.90
N PRO A 164 -0.86 -6.75 26.67
CA PRO A 164 -0.46 -7.95 27.40
C PRO A 164 0.91 -8.47 26.92
N ARG A 165 1.64 -9.20 27.79
CA ARG A 165 2.98 -9.76 27.47
C ARG A 165 2.99 -10.58 26.16
N ARG A 166 1.92 -11.34 25.90
CA ARG A 166 1.75 -12.09 24.64
C ARG A 166 1.78 -11.20 23.39
N ALA A 167 1.17 -10.01 23.47
CA ALA A 167 1.15 -9.05 22.38
C ALA A 167 2.54 -8.42 22.20
N HIS A 168 3.25 -8.09 23.28
CA HIS A 168 4.66 -7.66 23.19
C HIS A 168 5.53 -8.68 22.46
N LYS A 169 5.45 -9.97 22.85
CA LYS A 169 6.22 -11.06 22.21
C LYS A 169 5.85 -11.21 20.72
N ALA A 170 4.56 -11.14 20.40
CA ALA A 170 4.07 -11.25 19.03
C ALA A 170 4.50 -10.08 18.15
N PHE A 171 4.36 -8.85 18.62
CA PHE A 171 4.77 -7.65 17.88
C PHE A 171 6.28 -7.64 17.64
N ARG A 172 7.09 -7.98 18.66
CA ARG A 172 8.54 -8.16 18.49
C ARG A 172 8.87 -9.13 17.35
N LYS A 173 8.16 -10.27 17.28
CA LYS A 173 8.37 -11.28 16.22
C LYS A 173 7.92 -10.78 14.85
N VAL A 174 6.71 -10.22 14.72
CA VAL A 174 6.16 -9.78 13.42
C VAL A 174 6.88 -8.56 12.87
N LEU A 175 7.29 -7.62 13.73
CA LEU A 175 8.02 -6.42 13.35
C LEU A 175 9.54 -6.62 13.32
N ALA A 176 10.06 -7.80 13.67
CA ALA A 176 11.48 -8.10 13.50
C ALA A 176 11.91 -7.92 12.04
N SER A 177 13.20 -7.63 11.85
CA SER A 177 13.81 -7.57 10.52
C SER A 177 13.55 -8.88 9.79
N TRP A 178 12.89 -8.81 8.63
CA TRP A 178 12.65 -10.00 7.82
C TRP A 178 13.92 -10.44 7.08
N ARG A 179 14.91 -9.54 6.95
CA ARG A 179 16.20 -9.83 6.30
C ARG A 179 17.18 -10.52 7.24
N THR A 180 17.34 -9.98 8.46
CA THR A 180 18.36 -10.42 9.41
C THR A 180 17.80 -11.26 10.56
N GLY A 181 16.48 -11.33 10.72
CA GLY A 181 15.86 -11.99 11.88
C GLY A 181 15.91 -11.18 13.18
N GLU A 182 16.77 -10.18 13.25
CA GLU A 182 16.96 -9.35 14.43
C GLU A 182 15.68 -8.64 14.86
N SER A 183 15.55 -8.44 16.17
CA SER A 183 14.36 -7.86 16.78
C SER A 183 14.71 -7.00 17.98
N ILE A 184 13.82 -6.08 18.33
CA ILE A 184 13.89 -5.28 19.55
C ILE A 184 12.51 -5.24 20.21
N ALA A 185 12.47 -4.87 21.49
CA ALA A 185 11.22 -4.51 22.15
C ALA A 185 10.50 -3.41 21.36
N ILE A 186 9.20 -3.62 21.12
CA ILE A 186 8.35 -2.65 20.42
C ILE A 186 7.70 -1.74 21.46
N ASP A 187 7.80 -0.44 21.23
CA ASP A 187 7.25 0.58 22.11
C ASP A 187 5.73 0.36 22.29
N PRO A 188 5.21 0.28 23.53
CA PRO A 188 3.79 0.09 23.79
C PRO A 188 2.89 1.15 23.12
N GLN A 189 3.38 2.38 22.94
CA GLN A 189 2.66 3.44 22.23
C GLN A 189 2.48 3.09 20.74
N LEU A 190 3.50 2.50 20.10
CA LEU A 190 3.39 2.05 18.72
C LEU A 190 2.38 0.91 18.59
N ILE A 191 2.36 -0.03 19.55
CA ILE A 191 1.38 -1.12 19.58
C ILE A 191 -0.04 -0.56 19.66
N ARG A 192 -0.28 0.37 20.59
CA ARG A 192 -1.57 1.08 20.73
C ARG A 192 -1.96 1.82 19.45
N LEU A 193 -1.00 2.45 18.77
CA LEU A 193 -1.25 3.14 17.50
C LEU A 193 -1.67 2.16 16.40
N ILE A 194 -0.96 1.05 16.25
CA ILE A 194 -1.29 0.00 15.27
C ILE A 194 -2.70 -0.54 15.52
N VAL A 195 -3.06 -0.77 16.78
CA VAL A 195 -4.42 -1.19 17.17
C VAL A 195 -5.45 -0.11 16.82
N LYS A 196 -5.19 1.15 17.17
CA LYS A 196 -6.06 2.29 16.83
C LYS A 196 -6.28 2.42 15.31
N VAL A 197 -5.26 2.14 14.51
CA VAL A 197 -5.37 2.10 13.03
C VAL A 197 -6.22 0.90 12.59
N SER A 198 -5.94 -0.30 13.10
CA SER A 198 -6.73 -1.51 12.83
C SER A 198 -8.21 -1.27 13.13
N ASP A 199 -8.51 -0.78 14.32
CA ASP A 199 -9.88 -0.58 14.80
C ASP A 199 -10.63 0.47 13.97
N ARG A 200 -9.95 1.54 13.55
CA ARG A 200 -10.54 2.57 12.69
C ARG A 200 -10.98 2.04 11.34
N PHE A 201 -10.25 1.07 10.80
CA PHE A 201 -10.50 0.47 9.50
C PHE A 201 -11.17 -0.91 9.62
N GLY A 202 -11.94 -1.13 10.69
CA GLY A 202 -12.82 -2.30 10.83
C GLY A 202 -12.11 -3.59 11.26
N GLY A 203 -10.91 -3.51 11.83
CA GLY A 203 -10.11 -4.70 12.19
C GLY A 203 -9.48 -5.39 10.99
N ARG A 204 -9.36 -4.70 9.85
CA ARG A 204 -8.77 -5.24 8.62
C ARG A 204 -7.32 -5.68 8.85
N PRO A 205 -6.85 -6.74 8.16
CA PRO A 205 -5.45 -7.14 8.23
C PRO A 205 -4.51 -5.99 7.88
N LEU A 206 -3.52 -5.76 8.74
CA LEU A 206 -2.44 -4.81 8.50
C LEU A 206 -1.27 -5.55 7.87
N LYS A 207 -0.92 -5.16 6.65
CA LYS A 207 0.27 -5.66 5.97
C LYS A 207 1.49 -4.90 6.45
N ILE A 208 2.41 -5.61 7.10
CA ILE A 208 3.66 -5.06 7.60
C ILE A 208 4.73 -5.18 6.51
N VAL A 209 5.23 -4.05 6.03
CA VAL A 209 6.32 -3.99 5.03
C VAL A 209 7.67 -3.92 5.72
N SER A 210 7.79 -3.13 6.79
CA SER A 210 9.01 -3.02 7.60
C SER A 210 8.68 -2.66 9.04
N GLY A 211 9.42 -3.23 9.98
CA GLY A 211 9.42 -2.88 11.40
C GLY A 211 10.83 -2.48 11.83
N PHE A 212 11.41 -3.21 12.77
CA PHE A 212 12.79 -2.99 13.23
C PHE A 212 13.83 -3.19 12.12
N ARG A 213 14.82 -2.29 12.10
CA ARG A 213 16.05 -2.39 11.29
C ARG A 213 17.19 -1.62 11.97
N LYS A 214 18.39 -2.22 12.05
CA LYS A 214 19.61 -1.55 12.56
C LYS A 214 20.11 -0.45 11.61
N HIS A 215 20.07 -0.71 10.31
CA HIS A 215 20.52 0.25 9.29
C HIS A 215 19.34 1.04 8.68
N SER A 216 19.53 2.35 8.55
CA SER A 216 18.57 3.28 7.94
C SER A 216 19.31 4.53 7.48
N TYR A 217 18.90 5.12 6.35
CA TYR A 217 19.49 6.34 5.80
C TYR A 217 19.45 7.51 6.80
N ALA A 218 18.34 7.69 7.52
CA ALA A 218 18.27 8.63 8.62
C ALA A 218 18.95 8.07 9.88
N ARG A 219 19.97 8.78 10.40
CA ARG A 219 20.67 8.43 11.65
C ARG A 219 19.68 8.26 12.82
N ALA A 220 18.75 9.20 12.98
CA ALA A 220 17.72 9.23 14.02
C ALA A 220 16.44 8.41 13.71
N SER A 221 16.51 7.43 12.79
CA SER A 221 15.34 6.65 12.38
C SER A 221 14.66 5.94 13.55
N ARG A 222 13.34 6.10 13.67
CA ARG A 222 12.52 5.48 14.71
C ARG A 222 12.36 3.97 14.54
N HIS A 223 12.67 3.42 13.36
CA HIS A 223 12.73 1.97 13.17
C HIS A 223 13.84 1.30 13.98
N LYS A 224 14.96 2.00 14.23
CA LYS A 224 16.09 1.47 15.03
C LYS A 224 15.72 1.28 16.51
N HIS A 225 14.65 1.91 16.96
CA HIS A 225 14.26 1.97 18.36
C HIS A 225 12.95 1.22 18.64
N GLY A 226 12.41 0.46 17.67
CA GLY A 226 11.12 -0.21 17.83
C GLY A 226 9.92 0.75 17.92
N ARG A 227 10.05 1.98 17.38
CA ARG A 227 9.06 3.06 17.47
C ARG A 227 8.41 3.43 16.13
N ALA A 228 8.76 2.73 15.05
CA ALA A 228 8.18 2.95 13.72
C ALA A 228 7.74 1.66 13.02
N VAL A 229 6.82 1.80 12.08
CA VAL A 229 6.34 0.74 11.21
C VAL A 229 5.99 1.30 9.82
N ASP A 230 6.34 0.53 8.79
CA ASP A 230 5.92 0.74 7.42
C ASP A 230 4.79 -0.26 7.13
N LEU A 231 3.55 0.22 6.96
CA LEU A 231 2.38 -0.65 6.79
C LEU A 231 1.42 -0.21 5.68
N SER A 232 0.57 -1.14 5.25
CA SER A 232 -0.62 -0.85 4.42
C SER A 232 -1.81 -1.70 4.85
N ILE A 233 -3.01 -1.30 4.43
CA ILE A 233 -4.25 -2.02 4.71
C ILE A 233 -4.86 -2.45 3.38
N PRO A 234 -4.99 -3.77 3.09
CA PRO A 234 -5.56 -4.24 1.85
C PRO A 234 -6.95 -3.65 1.61
N GLY A 235 -7.08 -2.88 0.53
CA GLY A 235 -8.32 -2.18 0.13
C GLY A 235 -8.61 -0.87 0.87
N VAL A 236 -7.62 -0.29 1.54
CA VAL A 236 -7.58 1.13 1.91
C VAL A 236 -6.43 1.77 1.13
N PRO A 237 -6.66 2.82 0.32
CA PRO A 237 -5.60 3.56 -0.34
C PRO A 237 -4.63 4.16 0.68
N ASN A 238 -3.34 4.23 0.35
CA ASN A 238 -2.33 4.80 1.26
C ASN A 238 -2.60 6.28 1.55
N GLU A 239 -3.19 7.02 0.63
CA GLU A 239 -3.60 8.41 0.83
C GLU A 239 -4.72 8.53 1.86
N ALA A 240 -5.64 7.55 1.89
CA ALA A 240 -6.70 7.51 2.88
C ALA A 240 -6.14 7.14 4.26
N LEU A 241 -5.24 6.17 4.33
CA LEU A 241 -4.54 5.82 5.56
C LEU A 241 -3.72 7.00 6.11
N ALA A 242 -2.91 7.65 5.28
CA ALA A 242 -2.13 8.82 5.65
C ALA A 242 -3.02 9.98 6.10
N ALA A 243 -4.12 10.25 5.38
CA ALA A 243 -5.08 11.28 5.76
C ALA A 243 -5.71 11.04 7.14
N TYR A 244 -5.95 9.79 7.53
CA TYR A 244 -6.37 9.46 8.90
C TYR A 244 -5.23 9.68 9.90
N LEU A 245 -4.03 9.20 9.60
CA LEU A 245 -2.88 9.35 10.51
C LEU A 245 -2.53 10.83 10.77
N TYR A 246 -2.74 11.71 9.79
CA TYR A 246 -2.57 13.16 9.96
C TYR A 246 -3.56 13.80 10.94
N THR A 247 -4.67 13.13 11.30
CA THR A 247 -5.59 13.64 12.32
C THR A 247 -5.18 13.28 13.74
N LEU A 248 -4.11 12.49 13.92
CA LEU A 248 -3.66 12.04 15.22
C LEU A 248 -2.47 12.91 15.69
N PRO A 249 -2.45 13.35 16.96
CA PRO A 249 -1.36 14.14 17.48
C PRO A 249 -0.10 13.28 17.70
N ASN A 250 1.06 13.93 17.75
CA ASN A 250 2.31 13.34 18.25
C ASN A 250 2.80 12.10 17.47
N LEU A 251 2.54 12.09 16.15
CA LEU A 251 3.01 11.04 15.24
C LEU A 251 3.99 11.60 14.21
N GLY A 252 4.93 10.77 13.80
CA GLY A 252 5.61 10.92 12.53
C GLY A 252 4.83 10.20 11.44
N VAL A 253 4.50 10.88 10.35
CA VAL A 253 3.75 10.28 9.24
C VAL A 253 4.45 10.62 7.92
N GLY A 254 5.00 9.58 7.29
CA GLY A 254 5.60 9.66 5.96
C GLY A 254 4.64 9.09 4.91
N ALA A 255 4.16 9.95 4.00
CA ALA A 255 3.43 9.51 2.83
C ALA A 255 4.39 9.31 1.66
N TYR A 256 4.34 8.13 1.05
CA TYR A 256 5.21 7.74 -0.05
C TYR A 256 4.34 7.44 -1.28
N PRO A 257 4.02 8.45 -2.12
CA PRO A 257 3.17 8.26 -3.30
C PRO A 257 3.68 7.17 -4.26
N ASN A 258 4.99 6.92 -4.22
CA ASN A 258 5.67 5.93 -5.06
C ASN A 258 5.87 4.56 -4.36
N SER A 259 5.28 4.35 -3.18
CA SER A 259 5.48 3.15 -2.36
C SER A 259 4.18 2.41 -2.04
N THR A 260 4.30 1.21 -1.48
CA THR A 260 3.19 0.30 -1.15
C THR A 260 2.78 0.38 0.31
N PHE A 261 3.27 1.37 1.05
CA PHE A 261 3.03 1.54 2.47
C PHE A 261 2.96 3.02 2.86
N VAL A 262 2.44 3.27 4.05
CA VAL A 262 2.58 4.52 4.79
C VAL A 262 3.53 4.26 5.95
N HIS A 263 4.48 5.18 6.15
CA HIS A 263 5.34 5.16 7.32
C HIS A 263 4.63 5.83 8.48
N VAL A 264 4.71 5.22 9.65
CA VAL A 264 4.24 5.84 10.88
C VAL A 264 5.13 5.51 12.07
N ASP A 265 5.38 6.50 12.91
CA ASP A 265 6.14 6.35 14.15
C ASP A 265 5.58 7.19 15.31
N VAL A 266 5.88 6.77 16.53
CA VAL A 266 5.49 7.49 17.76
C VAL A 266 6.60 8.45 18.20
N ARG A 267 6.21 9.67 18.60
CA ARG A 267 7.12 10.75 19.00
C ARG A 267 6.46 11.71 19.98
N ALA A 268 7.25 12.59 20.61
CA ALA A 268 6.72 13.64 21.49
C ALA A 268 6.04 14.75 20.67
N THR A 269 6.69 15.18 19.58
CA THR A 269 6.22 16.26 18.70
C THR A 269 5.88 15.72 17.32
N GLY A 270 4.67 15.99 16.80
CA GLY A 270 4.24 15.49 15.50
C GLY A 270 5.08 16.01 14.32
N THR A 271 5.23 15.20 13.28
CA THR A 271 5.89 15.62 12.03
C THR A 271 5.26 14.90 10.85
N GLN A 272 5.07 15.61 9.74
CA GLN A 272 4.52 15.06 8.51
C GLN A 272 5.48 15.34 7.38
N TRP A 273 5.73 14.35 6.53
CA TRP A 273 6.52 14.55 5.32
C TRP A 273 5.96 13.74 4.16
N THR A 274 6.19 14.24 2.95
CA THR A 274 6.02 13.47 1.73
C THR A 274 7.41 13.12 1.24
N ASP A 275 7.62 11.85 0.93
CA ASP A 275 8.88 11.35 0.42
C ASP A 275 8.63 10.69 -0.94
N TYR A 276 9.23 11.27 -1.97
CA TYR A 276 9.12 10.79 -3.34
C TYR A 276 10.15 9.69 -3.65
N SER A 277 11.03 9.37 -2.70
CA SER A 277 12.04 8.33 -2.85
C SER A 277 11.40 6.96 -3.08
N ARG A 278 12.10 6.13 -3.87
CA ARG A 278 11.73 4.72 -4.04
C ARG A 278 12.18 3.91 -2.83
N ALA A 279 11.65 2.70 -2.68
CA ALA A 279 12.11 1.84 -1.59
C ALA A 279 13.60 1.53 -1.74
N GLY A 280 14.40 1.92 -0.73
CA GLY A 280 15.85 1.76 -0.74
C GLY A 280 16.61 2.94 -1.35
N GLU A 281 15.96 4.03 -1.74
CA GLU A 281 16.62 5.30 -2.08
C GLU A 281 16.74 6.19 -0.82
N ALA A 282 17.66 7.17 -0.87
CA ALA A 282 17.71 8.23 0.13
C ALA A 282 16.44 9.11 0.06
N PRO A 283 16.00 9.71 1.18
CA PRO A 283 14.79 10.54 1.22
C PRO A 283 14.80 11.66 0.18
N GLN A 284 13.66 11.85 -0.51
CA GLN A 284 13.49 12.91 -1.51
C GLN A 284 12.28 13.77 -1.16
N HIS A 285 12.53 15.01 -0.76
CA HIS A 285 11.49 15.98 -0.39
C HIS A 285 10.88 16.73 -1.58
N ARG A 286 11.44 16.55 -2.78
CA ARG A 286 10.92 17.07 -4.04
C ARG A 286 10.90 15.96 -5.09
N PRO A 287 9.91 15.93 -5.99
CA PRO A 287 9.94 15.02 -7.14
C PRO A 287 11.18 15.36 -8.00
N LYS A 288 11.99 14.36 -8.37
CA LYS A 288 13.10 14.57 -9.31
C LYS A 288 12.56 15.17 -10.60
N ALA A 289 13.16 16.29 -11.03
CA ALA A 289 12.94 16.81 -12.37
C ALA A 289 13.33 15.73 -13.39
N ARG A 290 12.58 15.63 -14.48
CA ARG A 290 12.99 14.82 -15.62
C ARG A 290 14.31 15.41 -16.13
N SER A 291 15.40 14.66 -16.05
CA SER A 291 16.59 14.99 -16.82
C SER A 291 16.22 14.86 -18.29
N ALA A 292 16.09 16.00 -18.98
CA ALA A 292 16.30 16.05 -20.41
C ALA A 292 17.78 15.70 -20.68
N THR A 293 18.07 15.30 -21.92
CA THR A 293 19.39 15.05 -22.54
C THR A 293 20.09 13.73 -22.23
N ALA A 294 20.04 12.81 -23.20
CA ALA A 294 21.21 12.25 -23.87
C ALA A 294 20.75 11.45 -25.11
N THR A 295 20.57 12.15 -26.23
CA THR A 295 20.63 11.58 -27.58
C THR A 295 20.77 12.76 -28.52
N ASP A 296 22.02 13.11 -28.82
CA ASP A 296 22.40 13.70 -30.10
C ASP A 296 23.91 13.53 -30.26
N SER A 297 24.29 12.49 -31.00
CA SER A 297 25.52 12.41 -31.78
C SER A 297 25.45 11.14 -32.63
N ALA A 298 24.70 11.22 -33.72
CA ALA A 298 24.92 10.39 -34.90
C ALA A 298 24.90 11.36 -36.09
N THR A 299 26.10 11.75 -36.51
CA THR A 299 26.35 12.45 -37.78
C THR A 299 26.73 11.41 -38.84
N PRO A 300 26.65 11.80 -40.11
CA PRO A 300 25.69 11.36 -41.11
C PRO A 300 25.97 9.98 -41.73
#